data_AF-A0A833SRL3-F1
#
_entry.id   AF-A0A833SRL3-F1
#
_cell.length_a   1.000
_cell.length_b   1.000
_cell.length_c   1.000
_cell.angle_alpha   90.00
_cell.angle_beta   90.00
_cell.angle_gamma   90.00
#
_symmetry.space_group_name_H-M   'P 1'
#
loop_
_entity.id
_entity.type
_entity.pdbx_description
1 polymer ?
#
loop_
_entity_poly.entity_id
_entity_poly.type
_entity_poly.pdbx_seq_one_letter_code
_entity_poly.pdbx_strand_id
1 'polypeptide(L)'
;RNFTNKHQKPVLTGQRFKTRKRDEKEKFEPTVFRDTLVQGLNEAGDDLEAVAKFLDSTGSRLDYRRYADTLFDILVAGSMLAPGGTCIDDGDKTKMTNRCVFSANEDHETIRNYAQVVNKLIRRYKYLEKAFEDEVKKLLLFLKAFSKTEQTKLAMLSGILLGSGTLSATILTSLFTDSLVKEGIAASFAVKLFKAWMAEKDANSVTSSLRKANLDKRLLELFPVNRVWIILLNTSLRQV
;
A
#
# COMPACT_ATOMS: atom_id res chain seq x y z
N ARG A 1 12.33 -58.78 56.20
CA ARG A 1 12.19 -57.67 57.16
C ARG A 1 13.44 -56.78 56.96
N ASN A 2 13.36 -55.75 56.10
CA ASN A 2 12.99 -54.35 56.41
C ASN A 2 14.05 -53.68 57.32
N PHE A 3 14.72 -52.55 57.05
CA PHE A 3 14.72 -51.53 55.98
C PHE A 3 16.08 -50.79 56.03
N THR A 4 16.70 -50.47 54.89
CA THR A 4 17.79 -49.48 54.84
C THR A 4 17.20 -48.07 54.72
N ASN A 5 17.50 -47.22 55.71
CA ASN A 5 16.98 -45.87 55.84
C ASN A 5 17.70 -44.92 54.85
N LYS A 6 17.11 -44.66 53.68
CA LYS A 6 17.61 -43.64 52.74
C LYS A 6 17.26 -42.25 53.26
N HIS A 7 18.27 -41.50 53.69
CA HIS A 7 18.14 -40.07 53.98
C HIS A 7 17.63 -39.33 52.74
N GLN A 8 16.42 -38.77 52.82
CA GLN A 8 15.84 -37.91 51.79
C GLN A 8 16.56 -36.55 51.81
N LYS A 9 17.10 -36.15 50.65
CA LYS A 9 17.61 -34.79 50.45
C LYS A 9 16.46 -33.79 50.55
N PRO A 10 16.68 -32.59 51.12
CA PRO A 10 15.63 -31.59 51.27
C PRO A 10 15.08 -31.21 49.89
N VAL A 11 13.76 -31.34 49.74
CA VAL A 11 13.05 -30.94 48.53
C VAL A 11 12.86 -29.43 48.58
N LEU A 12 13.30 -28.73 47.53
CA LEU A 12 13.08 -27.31 47.32
C LEU A 12 11.58 -27.03 47.18
N THR A 13 10.89 -26.90 48.30
CA THR A 13 9.53 -26.37 48.35
C THR A 13 9.57 -24.87 48.06
N GLY A 14 8.93 -24.45 46.97
CA GLY A 14 8.26 -23.15 46.96
C GLY A 14 8.69 -22.08 45.96
N GLN A 15 9.44 -22.38 44.90
CA GLN A 15 9.51 -21.44 43.77
C GLN A 15 8.64 -21.94 42.61
N ARG A 16 7.38 -21.49 42.60
CA ARG A 16 6.50 -21.55 41.43
C ARG A 16 7.15 -20.70 40.33
N PHE A 17 8.01 -21.30 39.52
CA PHE A 17 8.39 -20.71 38.26
C PHE A 17 7.09 -20.61 37.44
N LYS A 18 6.50 -19.41 37.40
CA LYS A 18 5.52 -19.07 36.37
C LYS A 18 6.28 -19.14 35.06
N THR A 19 6.23 -20.29 34.40
CA THR A 19 6.56 -20.40 32.98
C THR A 19 5.76 -19.29 32.31
N ARG A 20 6.45 -18.28 31.75
CA ARG A 20 5.78 -17.28 30.92
C ARG A 20 4.97 -18.08 29.91
N LYS A 21 3.69 -17.73 29.72
CA LYS A 21 2.92 -18.20 28.57
C LYS A 21 3.84 -17.97 27.38
N ARG A 22 4.32 -19.06 26.81
CA ARG A 22 5.01 -19.04 25.53
C ARG A 22 3.90 -18.56 24.61
N ASP A 23 3.94 -17.29 24.21
CA ASP A 23 2.96 -16.75 23.27
C ASP A 23 2.93 -17.74 22.12
N GLU A 24 1.82 -18.46 21.98
CA GLU A 24 1.55 -19.21 20.77
C GLU A 24 1.68 -18.15 19.68
N LYS A 25 2.71 -18.28 18.82
CA LYS A 25 2.82 -17.40 17.66
C LYS A 25 1.52 -17.62 16.91
N GLU A 26 0.60 -16.66 17.03
CA GLU A 26 -0.67 -16.69 16.31
C GLU A 26 -0.35 -17.09 14.87
N LYS A 27 -1.07 -18.06 14.33
CA LYS A 27 -0.75 -18.59 13.00
C LYS A 27 -0.91 -17.46 11.97
N PHE A 28 0.03 -17.35 11.04
CA PHE A 28 -0.05 -16.34 9.97
C PHE A 28 -1.04 -16.84 8.93
N GLU A 29 -2.22 -16.22 8.86
CA GLU A 29 -3.33 -16.65 8.01
C GLU A 29 -3.83 -15.48 7.13
N PRO A 30 -3.04 -15.07 6.13
CA PRO A 30 -3.37 -13.92 5.27
C PRO A 30 -4.65 -14.14 4.45
N THR A 31 -4.99 -15.40 4.14
CA THR A 31 -6.24 -15.73 3.44
C THR A 31 -7.46 -15.49 4.32
N VAL A 32 -7.41 -15.84 5.60
CA VAL A 32 -8.51 -15.60 6.56
C VAL A 32 -8.70 -14.09 6.77
N PHE A 33 -7.59 -13.36 6.88
CA PHE A 33 -7.61 -11.90 6.92
C PHE A 33 -8.26 -11.31 5.65
N ARG A 34 -7.81 -11.74 4.46
CA ARG A 34 -8.39 -11.31 3.18
C ARG A 34 -9.89 -11.57 3.14
N ASP A 35 -10.34 -12.79 3.45
CA ASP A 35 -11.74 -13.19 3.31
C ASP A 35 -12.64 -12.33 4.21
N THR A 36 -12.20 -12.09 5.46
CA THR A 36 -12.90 -11.20 6.41
C THR A 36 -12.96 -9.75 5.89
N LEU A 37 -11.83 -9.24 5.37
CA LEU A 37 -11.75 -7.87 4.89
C LEU A 37 -12.60 -7.67 3.62
N VAL A 38 -12.46 -8.56 2.64
CA VAL A 38 -13.20 -8.52 1.36
C VAL A 38 -14.69 -8.62 1.60
N GLN A 39 -15.13 -9.51 2.51
CA GLN A 39 -16.54 -9.61 2.88
C GLN A 39 -17.07 -8.27 3.39
N GLY A 40 -16.41 -7.66 4.38
CA GLY A 40 -16.87 -6.40 4.95
C GLY A 40 -16.81 -5.22 3.98
N LEU A 41 -15.83 -5.19 3.08
CA LEU A 41 -15.78 -4.20 1.99
C LEU A 41 -16.94 -4.36 1.00
N ASN A 42 -17.32 -5.60 0.67
CA ASN A 42 -18.46 -5.87 -0.21
C ASN A 42 -19.80 -5.53 0.48
N GLU A 43 -19.92 -5.73 1.79
CA GLU A 43 -21.08 -5.35 2.60
C GLU A 43 -21.25 -3.82 2.74
N ALA A 44 -20.16 -3.07 2.77
CA ALA A 44 -20.19 -1.60 2.82
C ALA A 44 -20.76 -0.96 1.54
N GLY A 45 -20.84 -1.70 0.43
CA GLY A 45 -21.39 -1.21 -0.84
C GLY A 45 -20.50 -0.18 -1.52
N ASP A 46 -21.12 0.76 -2.25
CA ASP A 46 -20.41 1.82 -2.98
C ASP A 46 -20.16 3.09 -2.13
N ASP A 47 -20.53 3.09 -0.84
CA ASP A 47 -20.32 4.21 0.07
C ASP A 47 -18.91 4.16 0.68
N LEU A 48 -18.01 5.02 0.19
CA LEU A 48 -16.64 5.13 0.70
C LEU A 48 -16.57 5.60 2.17
N GLU A 49 -17.61 6.28 2.68
CA GLU A 49 -17.68 6.61 4.10
C GLU A 49 -18.00 5.37 4.95
N ALA A 50 -18.86 4.48 4.44
CA ALA A 50 -19.11 3.18 5.05
C ALA A 50 -17.85 2.31 5.03
N VAL A 51 -17.09 2.30 3.92
CA VAL A 51 -15.79 1.63 3.83
C VAL A 51 -14.82 2.17 4.88
N ALA A 52 -14.69 3.50 5.03
CA ALA A 52 -13.81 4.10 6.03
C ALA A 52 -14.21 3.73 7.47
N LYS A 53 -15.51 3.71 7.78
CA LYS A 53 -16.03 3.27 9.09
C LYS A 53 -15.79 1.79 9.36
N PHE A 54 -15.96 0.95 8.34
CA PHE A 54 -15.65 -0.48 8.44
C PHE A 54 -14.17 -0.70 8.76
N LEU A 55 -13.27 -0.02 8.05
CA LEU A 55 -11.83 -0.10 8.30
C LEU A 55 -11.44 0.42 9.69
N ASP A 56 -12.04 1.53 10.16
CA ASP A 56 -11.78 2.05 11.51
C ASP A 56 -12.23 1.05 12.58
N SER A 57 -13.46 0.57 12.51
CA SER A 57 -14.01 -0.36 13.52
C SER A 57 -13.31 -1.72 13.52
N THR A 58 -12.96 -2.23 12.34
CA THR A 58 -12.39 -3.58 12.18
C THR A 58 -10.90 -3.64 12.51
N GLY A 59 -10.17 -2.54 12.40
CA GLY A 59 -8.74 -2.50 12.80
C GLY A 59 -8.48 -2.71 14.29
N SER A 60 -9.52 -2.64 15.13
CA SER A 60 -9.44 -3.07 16.54
C SER A 60 -9.50 -4.60 16.74
N ARG A 61 -9.99 -5.32 15.73
CA ARG A 61 -10.21 -6.78 15.74
C ARG A 61 -9.23 -7.52 14.84
N LEU A 62 -8.86 -6.92 13.70
CA LEU A 62 -7.91 -7.48 12.76
C LEU A 62 -6.53 -6.84 12.95
N ASP A 63 -5.47 -7.66 12.92
CA ASP A 63 -4.10 -7.18 13.04
C ASP A 63 -3.60 -6.58 11.71
N TYR A 64 -3.93 -5.31 11.47
CA TYR A 64 -3.47 -4.59 10.29
C TYR A 64 -1.95 -4.46 10.22
N ARG A 65 -1.24 -4.46 11.35
CA ARG A 65 0.22 -4.33 11.32
C ARG A 65 0.85 -5.58 10.72
N ARG A 66 0.30 -6.74 11.08
CA ARG A 66 0.78 -8.04 10.61
C ARG A 66 0.39 -8.34 9.16
N TYR A 67 -0.79 -7.88 8.75
CA TYR A 67 -1.33 -8.13 7.42
C TYR A 67 -1.34 -6.86 6.54
N ALA A 68 -0.41 -5.92 6.78
CA ALA A 68 -0.38 -4.64 6.09
C ALA A 68 -0.28 -4.79 4.56
N ASP A 69 0.59 -5.67 4.08
CA ASP A 69 0.74 -5.96 2.65
C ASP A 69 -0.59 -6.42 2.05
N THR A 70 -1.24 -7.41 2.68
CA THR A 70 -2.54 -7.94 2.25
C THR A 70 -3.64 -6.88 2.30
N LEU A 71 -3.66 -6.04 3.35
CA LEU A 71 -4.61 -4.94 3.49
C LEU A 71 -4.52 -3.99 2.30
N PHE A 72 -3.31 -3.55 1.97
CA PHE A 72 -3.10 -2.55 0.92
C PHE A 72 -3.19 -3.14 -0.50
N ASP A 73 -2.80 -4.40 -0.70
CA ASP A 73 -3.09 -5.14 -1.93
C ASP A 73 -4.61 -5.11 -2.22
N ILE A 74 -5.44 -5.42 -1.21
CA ILE A 74 -6.90 -5.44 -1.37
C ILE A 74 -7.46 -4.04 -1.60
N LEU A 75 -7.01 -3.02 -0.86
CA LEU A 75 -7.51 -1.65 -1.04
C LEU A 75 -7.16 -1.05 -2.41
N VAL A 76 -6.01 -1.42 -2.98
CA VAL A 76 -5.56 -0.90 -4.27
C VAL A 76 -6.07 -1.77 -5.43
N ALA A 77 -5.80 -3.07 -5.38
CA ALA A 77 -6.03 -4.01 -6.48
C ALA A 77 -7.26 -4.91 -6.29
N GLY A 78 -7.94 -4.84 -5.14
CA GLY A 78 -9.17 -5.60 -4.88
C GLY A 78 -8.96 -7.07 -4.49
N SER A 79 -7.72 -7.53 -4.43
CA SER A 79 -7.34 -8.90 -4.09
C SER A 79 -5.88 -8.94 -3.60
N MET A 80 -5.41 -10.10 -3.14
CA MET A 80 -4.00 -10.31 -2.83
C MET A 80 -3.16 -10.31 -4.11
N LEU A 81 -1.96 -9.73 -4.06
CA LEU A 81 -1.02 -9.77 -5.17
C LEU A 81 0.03 -10.85 -4.96
N ALA A 82 0.35 -11.57 -6.04
CA ALA A 82 1.48 -12.48 -6.08
C ALA A 82 2.79 -11.68 -6.14
N PRO A 83 3.94 -12.30 -5.82
CA PRO A 83 5.24 -11.70 -6.11
C PRO A 83 5.32 -11.33 -7.60
N GLY A 84 5.53 -10.06 -7.91
CA GLY A 84 5.51 -9.55 -9.30
C GLY A 84 4.28 -8.71 -9.66
N GLY A 85 3.29 -8.60 -8.77
CA GLY A 85 2.17 -7.66 -8.90
C GLY A 85 0.95 -8.18 -9.67
N THR A 86 0.91 -9.47 -10.03
CA THR A 86 -0.30 -10.07 -10.62
C THR A 86 -1.29 -10.44 -9.52
N CYS A 87 -2.58 -10.18 -9.74
CA CYS A 87 -3.63 -10.62 -8.82
C CYS A 87 -3.62 -12.15 -8.67
N ILE A 88 -3.77 -12.63 -7.43
CA ILE A 88 -3.98 -14.05 -7.16
C ILE A 88 -5.45 -14.35 -7.45
N ASP A 89 -5.70 -14.91 -8.64
CA ASP A 89 -7.03 -15.32 -9.08
C ASP A 89 -7.19 -16.84 -8.89
N ASP A 90 -7.93 -17.22 -7.84
CA ASP A 90 -8.32 -18.61 -7.60
C ASP A 90 -9.62 -18.99 -8.36
N GLY A 91 -10.16 -18.11 -9.20
CA GLY A 91 -11.46 -18.25 -9.86
C GLY A 91 -12.67 -18.00 -8.95
N ASP A 92 -12.43 -17.66 -7.68
CA ASP A 92 -13.44 -17.46 -6.66
C ASP A 92 -13.68 -15.97 -6.41
N LYS A 93 -14.81 -15.46 -6.93
CA LYS A 93 -15.21 -14.06 -6.83
C LYS A 93 -15.45 -13.59 -5.39
N THR A 94 -15.64 -14.51 -4.44
CA THR A 94 -15.81 -14.15 -3.03
C THR A 94 -14.52 -13.66 -2.37
N LYS A 95 -13.36 -13.94 -3.00
CA LYS A 95 -12.02 -13.53 -2.54
C LYS A 95 -11.57 -12.19 -3.11
N MET A 96 -12.42 -11.53 -3.88
CA MET A 96 -12.14 -10.25 -4.53
C MET A 96 -13.19 -9.21 -4.19
N THR A 97 -12.80 -7.94 -4.25
CA THR A 97 -13.71 -6.81 -4.12
C THR A 97 -13.52 -5.84 -5.28
N ASN A 98 -14.64 -5.28 -5.74
CA ASN A 98 -14.62 -4.13 -6.66
C ASN A 98 -14.54 -2.80 -5.91
N ARG A 99 -14.40 -2.82 -4.58
CA ARG A 99 -14.29 -1.62 -3.73
C ARG A 99 -12.83 -1.29 -3.48
N CYS A 100 -12.11 -1.16 -4.59
CA CYS A 100 -10.69 -0.88 -4.64
C CYS A 100 -10.39 0.18 -5.71
N VAL A 101 -9.19 0.74 -5.64
CA VAL A 101 -8.76 1.82 -6.55
C VAL A 101 -8.75 1.35 -8.01
N PHE A 102 -8.35 0.12 -8.30
CA PHE A 102 -8.25 -0.39 -9.67
C PHE A 102 -9.62 -0.58 -10.33
N SER A 103 -10.66 -0.87 -9.56
CA SER A 103 -12.04 -0.97 -10.05
C SER A 103 -12.80 0.36 -10.06
N ALA A 104 -12.22 1.44 -9.51
CA ALA A 104 -12.84 2.76 -9.47
C ALA A 104 -12.92 3.44 -10.85
N ASN A 105 -13.74 4.48 -10.99
CA ASN A 105 -13.72 5.32 -12.19
C ASN A 105 -12.40 6.10 -12.28
N GLU A 106 -11.92 6.30 -13.51
CA GLU A 106 -10.67 7.03 -13.80
C GLU A 106 -10.93 8.55 -13.85
N ASP A 107 -11.42 9.11 -12.75
CA ASP A 107 -11.63 10.55 -12.58
C ASP A 107 -11.04 11.05 -11.25
N HIS A 108 -10.66 12.32 -11.23
CA HIS A 108 -9.88 12.88 -10.12
C HIS A 108 -10.66 12.91 -8.81
N GLU A 109 -11.97 13.13 -8.86
CA GLU A 109 -12.83 13.20 -7.66
C GLU A 109 -13.00 11.82 -7.02
N THR A 110 -13.32 10.79 -7.82
CA THR A 110 -13.43 9.41 -7.33
C THR A 110 -12.12 8.94 -6.71
N ILE A 111 -10.98 9.14 -7.38
CA ILE A 111 -9.68 8.71 -6.83
C ILE A 111 -9.31 9.51 -5.58
N ARG A 112 -9.69 10.80 -5.50
CA ARG A 112 -9.52 11.61 -4.29
C ARG A 112 -10.33 11.05 -3.13
N ASN A 113 -11.54 10.56 -3.35
CA ASN A 113 -12.35 9.95 -2.29
C ASN A 113 -11.71 8.64 -1.77
N TYR A 114 -11.13 7.80 -2.64
CA TYR A 114 -10.32 6.66 -2.20
C TYR A 114 -9.08 7.09 -1.41
N ALA A 115 -8.38 8.15 -1.84
CA ALA A 115 -7.26 8.71 -1.09
C ALA A 115 -7.68 9.20 0.31
N GLN A 116 -8.89 9.75 0.46
CA GLN A 116 -9.43 10.14 1.76
C GLN A 116 -9.65 8.94 2.69
N VAL A 117 -10.13 7.80 2.18
CA VAL A 117 -10.24 6.56 2.96
C VAL A 117 -8.87 6.14 3.50
N VAL A 118 -7.85 6.12 2.64
CA VAL A 118 -6.46 5.82 3.03
C VAL A 118 -5.95 6.82 4.06
N ASN A 119 -6.18 8.12 3.86
CA ASN A 119 -5.77 9.17 4.80
C ASN A 119 -6.41 8.99 6.18
N LYS A 120 -7.70 8.66 6.24
CA LYS A 120 -8.40 8.36 7.51
C LYS A 120 -7.79 7.13 8.18
N LEU A 121 -7.55 6.05 7.41
CA LEU A 121 -6.94 4.82 7.91
C LEU A 121 -5.54 5.07 8.48
N ILE A 122 -4.65 5.72 7.73
CA ILE A 122 -3.27 6.00 8.17
C ILE A 122 -3.25 6.97 9.36
N ARG A 123 -4.13 7.99 9.38
CA ARG A 123 -4.24 8.89 10.53
C ARG A 123 -4.64 8.15 11.80
N ARG A 124 -5.55 7.17 11.70
CA ARG A 124 -6.01 6.36 12.83
C ARG A 124 -4.97 5.33 13.28
N TYR A 125 -4.37 4.64 12.31
CA TYR A 125 -3.42 3.56 12.52
C TYR A 125 -2.04 3.98 12.01
N LYS A 126 -1.44 4.98 12.67
CA LYS A 126 -0.18 5.63 12.22
C LYS A 126 0.98 4.68 12.00
N TYR A 127 1.01 3.53 12.70
CA TYR A 127 2.01 2.49 12.50
C TYR A 127 1.97 1.85 11.09
N LEU A 128 0.87 2.02 10.34
CA LEU A 128 0.73 1.54 8.96
C LEU A 128 1.41 2.44 7.94
N GLU A 129 1.73 3.69 8.28
CA GLU A 129 2.29 4.67 7.32
C GLU A 129 3.52 4.13 6.60
N LYS A 130 4.45 3.54 7.34
CA LYS A 130 5.68 2.99 6.77
C LYS A 130 5.40 1.79 5.86
N ALA A 131 4.54 0.87 6.30
CA ALA A 131 4.14 -0.29 5.52
C ALA A 131 3.42 0.13 4.23
N PHE A 132 2.57 1.16 4.30
CA PHE A 132 1.90 1.72 3.13
C PHE A 132 2.88 2.36 2.14
N GLU A 133 3.86 3.14 2.61
CA GLU A 133 4.88 3.72 1.72
C GLU A 133 5.69 2.63 1.00
N ASP A 134 6.06 1.56 1.73
CA ASP A 134 6.81 0.43 1.17
C ASP A 134 5.96 -0.38 0.19
N GLU A 135 4.67 -0.55 0.47
CA GLU A 135 3.71 -1.17 -0.44
C GLU A 135 3.58 -0.37 -1.74
N VAL A 136 3.38 0.95 -1.66
CA VAL A 136 3.30 1.78 -2.87
C VAL A 136 4.58 1.67 -3.69
N LYS A 137 5.77 1.69 -3.05
CA LYS A 137 7.05 1.45 -3.77
C LYS A 137 7.07 0.11 -4.49
N LYS A 138 6.56 -0.95 -3.86
CA LYS A 138 6.44 -2.30 -4.44
C LYS A 138 5.51 -2.28 -5.64
N LEU A 139 4.33 -1.66 -5.54
CA LEU A 139 3.39 -1.50 -6.66
C LEU A 139 4.03 -0.73 -7.83
N LEU A 140 4.80 0.33 -7.56
CA LEU A 140 5.51 1.08 -8.60
C LEU A 140 6.59 0.27 -9.31
N LEU A 141 7.22 -0.72 -8.65
CA LEU A 141 8.16 -1.64 -9.31
C LEU A 141 7.44 -2.59 -10.27
N PHE A 142 6.17 -2.90 -9.99
CA PHE A 142 5.37 -3.87 -10.75
C PHE A 142 4.43 -3.24 -11.76
N LEU A 143 4.63 -1.97 -12.15
CA LEU A 143 3.77 -1.29 -13.12
C LEU A 143 3.53 -2.07 -14.41
N LYS A 144 4.50 -2.89 -14.86
CA LYS A 144 4.37 -3.75 -16.05
C LYS A 144 3.29 -4.83 -15.92
N ALA A 145 2.96 -5.25 -14.71
CA ALA A 145 1.90 -6.23 -14.46
C ALA A 145 0.50 -5.60 -14.54
N PHE A 146 0.41 -4.28 -14.44
CA PHE A 146 -0.86 -3.55 -14.45
C PHE A 146 -1.21 -3.04 -15.84
N SER A 147 -2.50 -3.02 -16.14
CA SER A 147 -3.06 -2.41 -17.35
C SER A 147 -2.85 -0.89 -17.34
N LYS A 148 -2.99 -0.25 -18.52
CA LYS A 148 -2.79 1.21 -18.65
C LYS A 148 -3.74 2.02 -17.76
N THR A 149 -4.97 1.56 -17.59
CA THR A 149 -5.99 2.21 -16.74
C THR A 149 -5.62 2.09 -15.27
N GLU A 150 -5.20 0.91 -14.81
CA GLU A 150 -4.72 0.67 -13.44
C GLU A 150 -3.47 1.51 -13.14
N GLN A 151 -2.51 1.58 -14.07
CA GLN A 151 -1.34 2.46 -13.95
C GLN A 151 -1.77 3.93 -13.81
N THR A 152 -2.76 4.40 -14.57
CA THR A 152 -3.28 5.77 -14.44
C THR A 152 -3.91 6.01 -13.07
N LYS A 153 -4.78 5.11 -12.61
CA LYS A 153 -5.45 5.25 -11.30
C LYS A 153 -4.44 5.23 -10.15
N LEU A 154 -3.41 4.37 -10.23
CA LEU A 154 -2.31 4.35 -9.26
C LEU A 154 -1.47 5.63 -9.29
N ALA A 155 -1.22 6.19 -10.48
CA ALA A 155 -0.53 7.48 -10.62
C ALA A 155 -1.32 8.63 -9.98
N MET A 156 -2.62 8.67 -10.25
CA MET A 156 -3.54 9.66 -9.66
C MET A 156 -3.58 9.54 -8.14
N LEU A 157 -3.80 8.32 -7.62
CA LEU A 157 -3.81 8.04 -6.19
C LEU A 157 -2.50 8.49 -5.52
N SER A 158 -1.36 8.08 -6.09
CA SER A 158 -0.04 8.44 -5.58
C SER A 158 0.18 9.95 -5.56
N GLY A 159 -0.20 10.65 -6.64
CA GLY A 159 -0.10 12.11 -6.74
C GLY A 159 -0.95 12.82 -5.68
N ILE A 160 -2.17 12.36 -5.45
CA ILE A 160 -3.07 12.93 -4.45
C ILE A 160 -2.51 12.71 -3.02
N LEU A 161 -2.01 11.50 -2.74
CA LEU A 161 -1.45 11.15 -1.43
C LEU A 161 -0.10 11.83 -1.13
N LEU A 162 0.69 12.14 -2.17
CA LEU A 162 1.85 13.03 -2.06
C LEU A 162 1.41 14.46 -1.74
N GLY A 163 0.32 14.92 -2.36
CA GLY A 163 -0.31 16.22 -2.09
C GLY A 163 -0.79 16.35 -0.64
N SER A 164 -1.39 15.30 -0.09
CA SER A 164 -1.84 15.29 1.31
C SER A 164 -0.72 15.08 2.33
N GLY A 165 0.48 14.70 1.88
CA GLY A 165 1.63 14.40 2.75
C GLY A 165 1.56 13.03 3.42
N THR A 166 0.67 12.15 2.97
CA THR A 166 0.55 10.75 3.45
C THR A 166 1.64 9.87 2.86
N LEU A 167 2.09 10.20 1.66
CA LEU A 167 3.26 9.61 1.03
C LEU A 167 4.38 10.64 0.95
N SER A 168 5.61 10.15 1.04
CA SER A 168 6.82 10.90 0.74
C SER A 168 7.22 10.72 -0.73
N ALA A 169 7.84 11.75 -1.33
CA ALA A 169 8.35 11.69 -2.70
C ALA A 169 9.41 10.59 -2.93
N THR A 170 9.95 10.02 -1.85
CA THR A 170 10.82 8.84 -1.87
C THR A 170 10.20 7.63 -2.58
N ILE A 171 8.87 7.53 -2.68
CA ILE A 171 8.23 6.45 -3.45
C ILE A 171 8.64 6.44 -4.94
N LEU A 172 8.93 7.61 -5.51
CA LEU A 172 9.26 7.76 -6.93
C LEU A 172 10.59 7.08 -7.28
N THR A 173 11.43 6.74 -6.29
CA THR A 173 12.68 6.01 -6.50
C THR A 173 12.47 4.68 -7.22
N SER A 174 11.32 4.02 -7.03
CA SER A 174 10.96 2.78 -7.73
C SER A 174 10.78 2.95 -9.25
N LEU A 175 10.46 4.16 -9.73
CA LEU A 175 10.22 4.43 -11.15
C LEU A 175 11.51 4.46 -11.98
N PHE A 176 12.68 4.63 -11.34
CA PHE A 176 13.99 4.71 -12.02
C PHE A 176 14.54 3.33 -12.41
N THR A 177 13.71 2.30 -12.39
CA THR A 177 14.11 0.96 -12.86
C THR A 177 14.31 0.98 -14.37
N ASP A 178 15.46 0.50 -14.85
CA ASP A 178 15.84 0.52 -16.27
C ASP A 178 14.76 -0.02 -17.22
N SER A 179 14.06 -1.09 -16.82
CA SER A 179 12.98 -1.69 -17.63
C SER A 179 11.80 -0.72 -17.81
N LEU A 180 11.37 -0.05 -16.74
CA LEU A 180 10.27 0.92 -16.76
C LEU A 180 10.62 2.17 -17.56
N VAL A 181 11.86 2.64 -17.43
CA VAL A 181 12.37 3.81 -18.14
C VAL A 181 12.48 3.53 -19.64
N LYS A 182 13.10 2.40 -20.03
CA LYS A 182 13.28 2.04 -21.46
C LYS A 182 11.94 1.89 -22.19
N GLU A 183 10.92 1.36 -21.53
CA GLU A 183 9.59 1.15 -22.09
C GLU A 183 8.71 2.41 -22.05
N GLY A 184 9.18 3.51 -21.46
CA GLY A 184 8.43 4.76 -21.33
C GLY A 184 7.27 4.69 -20.32
N ILE A 185 7.14 3.59 -19.59
CA ILE A 185 6.13 3.41 -18.54
C ILE A 185 6.38 4.38 -17.39
N ALA A 186 7.64 4.52 -16.95
CA ALA A 186 8.02 5.45 -15.90
C ALA A 186 7.63 6.89 -16.23
N ALA A 187 7.96 7.36 -17.43
CA ALA A 187 7.60 8.69 -17.92
C ALA A 187 6.07 8.89 -17.98
N SER A 188 5.34 7.94 -18.59
CA SER A 188 3.89 7.98 -18.73
C SER A 188 3.17 8.00 -17.38
N PHE A 189 3.68 7.27 -16.40
CA PHE A 189 3.20 7.25 -15.03
C PHE A 189 3.49 8.59 -14.33
N ALA A 190 4.74 9.06 -14.39
CA ALA A 190 5.19 10.29 -13.74
C ALA A 190 4.39 11.52 -14.18
N VAL A 191 4.11 11.65 -15.49
CA VAL A 191 3.31 12.77 -16.01
C VAL A 191 1.91 12.80 -15.38
N LYS A 192 1.23 11.65 -15.29
CA LYS A 192 -0.11 11.56 -14.69
C LYS A 192 -0.07 11.83 -13.18
N LEU A 193 0.96 11.31 -12.50
CA LEU A 193 1.18 11.54 -11.08
C LEU A 193 1.40 13.02 -10.78
N PHE A 194 2.28 13.71 -11.52
CA PHE A 194 2.54 15.13 -11.31
C PHE A 194 1.31 15.98 -11.63
N LYS A 195 0.54 15.64 -12.67
CA LYS A 195 -0.73 16.31 -12.95
C LYS A 195 -1.69 16.21 -11.76
N ALA A 196 -1.85 15.02 -11.18
CA ALA A 196 -2.69 14.82 -10.02
C ALA A 196 -2.15 15.54 -8.76
N TRP A 197 -0.83 15.51 -8.53
CA TRP A 197 -0.20 16.17 -7.40
C TRP A 197 -0.33 17.70 -7.48
N MET A 198 -0.12 18.28 -8.66
CA MET A 198 -0.29 19.73 -8.88
C MET A 198 -1.75 20.19 -8.78
N ALA A 199 -2.71 19.29 -8.95
CA ALA A 199 -4.12 19.60 -8.69
C ALA A 199 -4.44 19.69 -7.18
N GLU A 200 -3.61 19.11 -6.32
CA GLU A 200 -3.77 19.18 -4.86
C GLU A 200 -2.92 20.27 -4.21
N LYS A 201 -1.77 20.60 -4.80
CA LYS A 201 -0.76 21.53 -4.24
C LYS A 201 -0.11 22.36 -5.33
N ASP A 202 0.36 23.56 -4.96
CA ASP A 202 1.09 24.42 -5.87
C ASP A 202 2.48 23.86 -6.25
N ALA A 203 3.03 24.36 -7.36
CA ALA A 203 4.30 23.89 -7.91
C ALA A 203 5.50 24.06 -6.96
N ASN A 204 5.49 25.06 -6.06
CA ASN A 204 6.58 25.23 -5.11
C ASN A 204 6.58 24.12 -4.06
N SER A 205 5.39 23.73 -3.59
CA SER A 205 5.22 22.60 -2.67
C SER A 205 5.75 21.29 -3.28
N VAL A 206 5.39 21.01 -4.54
CA VAL A 206 5.90 19.84 -5.28
C VAL A 206 7.42 19.88 -5.39
N THR A 207 7.97 21.01 -5.85
CA THR A 207 9.43 21.19 -6.00
C THR A 207 10.17 21.01 -4.68
N SER A 208 9.64 21.56 -3.59
CA SER A 208 10.24 21.43 -2.26
C SER A 208 10.26 19.98 -1.78
N SER A 209 9.20 19.21 -2.06
CA SER A 209 9.10 17.80 -1.69
C SER A 209 10.08 16.93 -2.48
N LEU A 210 10.25 17.22 -3.77
CA LEU A 210 11.23 16.55 -4.62
C LEU A 210 12.67 16.84 -4.18
N ARG A 211 12.99 18.08 -3.81
CA ARG A 211 14.30 18.44 -3.25
C ARG A 211 14.60 17.70 -1.96
N LYS A 212 13.62 17.61 -1.04
CA LYS A 212 13.76 16.86 0.22
C LYS A 212 14.04 15.37 -0.02
N ALA A 213 13.50 14.80 -1.10
CA ALA A 213 13.76 13.42 -1.50
C ALA A 213 15.01 13.25 -2.38
N ASN A 214 15.77 14.33 -2.68
CA ASN A 214 16.90 14.34 -3.61
C ASN A 214 16.56 13.84 -5.03
N LEU A 215 15.36 14.16 -5.51
CA LEU A 215 14.86 13.74 -6.83
C LEU A 215 14.76 14.86 -7.86
N ASP A 216 14.91 16.12 -7.44
CA ASP A 216 14.78 17.31 -8.29
C ASP A 216 15.70 17.29 -9.52
N LYS A 217 16.93 16.77 -9.37
CA LYS A 217 17.90 16.65 -10.46
C LYS A 217 17.75 15.39 -11.30
N ARG A 218 16.98 14.42 -10.81
CA ARG A 218 16.89 13.08 -11.42
C ARG A 218 15.67 12.91 -12.29
N LEU A 219 14.69 13.82 -12.26
CA LEU A 219 13.42 13.66 -13.00
C LEU A 219 13.60 13.36 -14.50
N LEU A 220 14.65 13.91 -15.13
CA LEU A 220 14.94 13.65 -16.54
C LEU A 220 15.34 12.18 -16.80
N GLU A 221 15.84 11.45 -15.80
CA GLU A 221 16.16 10.01 -15.89
C GLU A 221 14.91 9.13 -16.00
N LEU A 222 13.70 9.65 -15.67
CA LEU A 222 12.44 8.91 -15.86
C LEU A 222 12.05 8.78 -17.33
N PHE A 223 12.66 9.58 -18.20
CA PHE A 223 12.36 9.62 -19.62
C PHE A 223 13.34 8.75 -20.39
N PRO A 224 12.85 7.94 -21.35
CA PRO A 224 13.73 7.27 -22.28
C PRO A 224 14.61 8.32 -23.00
N VAL A 225 15.87 7.97 -23.29
CA VAL A 225 16.85 8.85 -23.96
C VAL A 225 16.38 9.32 -25.36
N ASN A 226 15.30 8.75 -25.87
CA ASN A 226 14.76 9.07 -27.19
C ASN A 226 14.05 10.45 -27.20
N ARG A 227 14.46 11.34 -28.12
CA ARG A 227 14.11 12.78 -28.12
C ARG A 227 12.61 13.10 -28.23
N VAL A 228 11.78 12.16 -28.65
CA VAL A 228 10.32 12.33 -28.81
C VAL A 228 9.63 12.65 -27.47
N TRP A 229 10.10 12.08 -26.37
CA TRP A 229 9.45 12.22 -25.07
C TRP A 229 9.62 13.61 -24.46
N ILE A 230 10.76 14.28 -24.68
CA ILE A 230 11.01 15.65 -24.19
C ILE A 230 10.01 16.65 -24.81
N ILE A 231 9.64 16.43 -26.07
CA ILE A 231 8.66 17.25 -26.78
C ILE A 231 7.25 17.03 -26.20
N LEU A 232 6.84 15.76 -26.02
CA LEU A 232 5.52 15.41 -25.46
C LEU A 232 5.31 15.89 -24.02
N LEU A 233 6.39 15.90 -23.21
CA LEU A 233 6.40 16.39 -21.84
C LEU A 233 6.09 17.89 -21.79
N ASN A 234 6.75 18.68 -22.65
CA ASN A 234 6.50 20.12 -22.78
C ASN A 234 5.08 20.43 -23.27
N THR A 235 4.52 19.60 -24.15
CA THR A 235 3.14 19.78 -24.63
C THR A 235 2.11 19.41 -23.55
N SER A 236 2.32 18.33 -22.80
CA SER A 236 1.36 17.88 -21.77
C SER A 236 1.35 18.76 -20.52
N LEU A 237 2.50 19.31 -20.11
CA LEU A 237 2.57 20.19 -18.94
C LEU A 237 2.08 21.62 -19.22
N ARG A 238 2.10 22.07 -20.48
CA ARG A 238 1.58 23.41 -20.86
C ARG A 238 0.05 23.48 -20.98
N GLN A 239 -0.64 22.34 -20.89
CA GLN A 239 -2.10 22.23 -20.93
C GLN A 239 -2.73 22.21 -19.52
N VAL A 240 -1.93 22.47 -18.49
CA VAL A 240 -2.32 22.71 -17.09
C VAL A 240 -2.05 24.17 -16.78
#